data_AF-A0A8J4GSF3-F1
#
_entry.id   AF-A0A8J4GSF3-F1
#
_cell.length_a   1.000
_cell.length_b   1.000
_cell.length_c   1.000
_cell.angle_alpha   90.00
_cell.angle_beta   90.00
_cell.angle_gamma   90.00
#
_symmetry.space_group_name_H-M   'P 1'
#
loop_
_entity.id
_entity.type
_entity.pdbx_description
1 polymer ?
#
loop_
_entity_poly.entity_id
_entity_poly.type
_entity_poly.pdbx_seq_one_letter_code
_entity_poly.pdbx_strand_id
1 'polypeptide(L)'
;MFVFRNTALTTVHKMMIMCAGAAIIPSIFAKRQIKRAADSGILASPTYKQMVSACLLNGVLGLVVLSQAVSLRNPLLAASVGGITALATLTASYTLMKIRESGQLAPSASGMLGGLMSLLTPTNVTAAAYSIATVALAVVGVMMFTADPSTPSMLFIMPKDPVQVFCSRIIGGATLANSVLLFTVKQAADDGRQGSPTFRNINAGIASYAAITAGVLGYGLATGWAKSVPPFWGLCGVMVTTALLSGFNWVTAPK
;
A
#
# COMPACT_ATOMS: atom_id res chain seq x y z
N MET A 1 6.69 -26.36 -11.32
CA MET A 1 7.45 -25.47 -12.24
C MET A 1 7.13 -25.78 -13.71
N PHE A 2 5.86 -25.88 -14.12
CA PHE A 2 5.48 -26.22 -15.50
C PHE A 2 4.07 -25.71 -15.87
N VAL A 3 3.91 -24.39 -16.04
CA VAL A 3 2.71 -23.81 -16.72
C VAL A 3 3.05 -22.65 -17.68
N PHE A 4 4.24 -22.05 -17.63
CA PHE A 4 4.54 -20.81 -18.37
C PHE A 4 5.63 -20.93 -19.45
N ARG A 5 5.95 -22.13 -19.94
CA ARG A 5 7.13 -22.32 -20.81
C ARG A 5 7.00 -21.71 -22.22
N ASN A 6 5.78 -21.39 -22.70
CA ASN A 6 5.55 -20.96 -24.09
C ASN A 6 4.82 -19.61 -24.28
N THR A 7 4.39 -18.93 -23.22
CA THR A 7 3.83 -17.57 -23.33
C THR A 7 4.85 -16.54 -22.87
N ALA A 8 5.48 -15.86 -23.82
CA ALA A 8 6.35 -14.73 -23.49
C ALA A 8 5.54 -13.70 -22.69
N LEU A 9 5.86 -13.55 -21.39
CA LEU A 9 5.28 -12.50 -20.55
C LEU A 9 5.57 -11.16 -21.21
N THR A 10 4.52 -10.48 -21.68
CA THR A 10 4.66 -9.12 -22.19
C THR A 10 5.21 -8.21 -21.08
N THR A 11 5.82 -7.09 -21.46
CA THR A 11 6.37 -6.11 -20.51
C THR A 11 5.34 -5.68 -19.45
N VAL A 12 4.07 -5.55 -19.85
CA VAL A 12 2.95 -5.24 -18.96
C VAL A 12 2.77 -6.32 -17.89
N HIS A 13 2.74 -7.61 -18.26
CA HIS A 13 2.60 -8.70 -17.29
C HIS A 13 3.74 -8.75 -16.27
N LYS A 14 4.98 -8.48 -16.71
CA LYS A 14 6.14 -8.42 -15.80
C LYS A 14 5.98 -7.29 -14.79
N MET A 15 5.54 -6.12 -15.24
CA MET A 15 5.23 -4.98 -14.38
C MET A 15 4.12 -5.33 -13.37
N MET A 16 3.06 -6.02 -13.79
CA MET A 16 2.00 -6.46 -12.87
C MET A 16 2.55 -7.27 -11.70
N ILE A 17 3.41 -8.25 -12.01
CA ILE A 17 4.00 -9.15 -11.02
C ILE A 17 4.89 -8.36 -10.07
N MET A 18 5.67 -7.41 -10.59
CA MET A 18 6.54 -6.54 -9.78
C MET A 18 5.73 -5.61 -8.86
N CYS A 19 4.68 -4.96 -9.37
CA CYS A 19 3.82 -4.08 -8.57
C CYS A 19 2.98 -4.85 -7.55
N ALA A 20 2.44 -6.00 -7.93
CA ALA A 20 1.75 -6.89 -7.01
C ALA A 20 2.69 -7.40 -5.91
N GLY A 21 3.91 -7.80 -6.27
CA GLY A 21 4.95 -8.18 -5.31
C GLY A 21 5.28 -7.04 -4.36
N ALA A 22 5.49 -5.82 -4.88
CA ALA A 22 5.76 -4.64 -4.08
C ALA A 22 4.63 -4.35 -3.09
N ALA A 23 3.36 -4.37 -3.55
CA ALA A 23 2.18 -4.11 -2.75
C ALA A 23 2.05 -5.02 -1.50
N ILE A 24 2.62 -6.23 -1.58
CA ILE A 24 2.56 -7.21 -0.49
C ILE A 24 3.60 -6.91 0.60
N ILE A 25 4.74 -6.26 0.26
CA ILE A 25 5.86 -6.05 1.17
C ILE A 25 5.41 -5.39 2.49
N PRO A 26 4.72 -4.24 2.48
CA PRO A 26 4.33 -3.57 3.73
C PRO A 26 3.34 -4.38 4.56
N SER A 27 2.48 -5.15 3.90
CA SER A 27 1.54 -6.06 4.56
C SER A 27 2.27 -7.21 5.27
N ILE A 28 3.35 -7.75 4.69
CA ILE A 28 4.18 -8.77 5.36
C ILE A 28 4.83 -8.20 6.61
N PHE A 29 5.42 -7.00 6.52
CA PHE A 29 6.01 -6.33 7.68
C PHE A 29 4.95 -6.06 8.76
N ALA A 30 3.80 -5.52 8.38
CA ALA A 30 2.72 -5.24 9.31
C ALA A 30 2.22 -6.51 10.03
N LYS A 31 1.96 -7.60 9.28
CA LYS A 31 1.56 -8.89 9.85
C LYS A 31 2.59 -9.47 10.82
N ARG A 32 3.88 -9.37 10.49
CA ARG A 32 4.95 -9.83 11.40
C ARG A 32 4.92 -9.07 12.72
N GLN A 33 4.70 -7.74 12.70
CA GLN A 33 4.57 -6.95 13.91
C GLN A 33 3.29 -7.25 14.69
N ILE A 34 2.15 -7.40 13.99
CA ILE A 34 0.87 -7.78 14.61
C ILE A 34 0.98 -9.15 15.30
N LYS A 35 1.64 -10.13 14.67
CA LYS A 35 1.89 -11.43 15.28
C LYS A 35 2.71 -11.29 16.56
N ARG A 36 3.84 -10.58 16.52
CA ARG A 36 4.67 -10.33 17.72
C ARG A 36 3.91 -9.63 18.83
N ALA A 37 3.05 -8.67 18.47
CA ALA A 37 2.20 -7.96 19.43
C ALA A 37 1.17 -8.87 20.07
N ALA A 38 0.57 -9.78 19.30
CA ALA A 38 -0.34 -10.80 19.80
C ALA A 38 0.39 -11.78 20.73
N ASP A 39 1.57 -12.27 20.33
CA ASP A 39 2.41 -13.18 21.12
C ASP A 39 2.85 -12.51 22.45
N SER A 40 2.94 -11.18 22.50
CA SER A 40 3.32 -10.40 23.69
C SER A 40 2.13 -9.81 24.47
N GLY A 41 0.88 -10.10 24.08
CA GLY A 41 -0.32 -9.59 24.76
C GLY A 41 -0.61 -8.08 24.60
N ILE A 42 0.09 -7.36 23.73
CA ILE A 42 -0.03 -5.90 23.54
C ILE A 42 -0.88 -5.50 22.33
N LEU A 43 -1.61 -6.44 21.75
CA LEU A 43 -2.42 -6.24 20.52
C LEU A 43 -3.51 -5.16 20.69
N ALA A 44 -3.97 -4.93 21.92
CA ALA A 44 -4.98 -3.92 22.22
C ALA A 44 -4.50 -2.47 22.02
N SER A 45 -3.20 -2.24 21.85
CA SER A 45 -2.66 -0.88 21.68
C SER A 45 -3.21 -0.21 20.41
N PRO A 46 -3.44 1.12 20.43
CA PRO A 46 -3.96 1.87 19.27
C PRO A 46 -3.12 1.67 18.00
N THR A 47 -1.80 1.58 18.15
CA THR A 47 -0.86 1.35 17.05
C THR A 47 -1.16 0.06 16.30
N TYR A 48 -1.31 -1.07 17.00
CA TYR A 48 -1.59 -2.34 16.34
C TYR A 48 -3.00 -2.38 15.78
N LYS A 49 -3.98 -1.72 16.42
CA LYS A 49 -5.34 -1.56 15.85
C LYS A 49 -5.31 -0.85 14.49
N GLN A 50 -4.47 0.17 14.31
CA GLN A 50 -4.29 0.85 13.02
C GLN A 50 -3.56 0.00 11.99
N MET A 51 -2.54 -0.76 12.40
CA MET A 51 -1.85 -1.68 11.48
C MET A 51 -2.79 -2.80 11.00
N VAL A 52 -3.63 -3.28 11.92
CA VAL A 52 -4.70 -4.25 11.67
C VAL A 52 -5.74 -3.65 10.70
N SER A 53 -6.17 -2.40 10.89
CA SER A 53 -7.09 -1.75 9.95
C SER A 53 -6.47 -1.51 8.57
N ALA A 54 -5.19 -1.15 8.49
CA ALA A 54 -4.46 -1.02 7.22
C ALA A 54 -4.41 -2.36 6.46
N CYS A 55 -4.12 -3.45 7.18
CA CYS A 55 -4.14 -4.80 6.64
C CYS A 55 -5.53 -5.20 6.15
N LEU A 56 -6.58 -4.92 6.94
CA LEU A 56 -7.96 -5.20 6.56
C LEU A 56 -8.39 -4.38 5.35
N LEU A 57 -8.05 -3.09 5.31
CA LEU A 57 -8.31 -2.22 4.16
C LEU A 57 -7.65 -2.77 2.90
N ASN A 58 -6.37 -3.18 2.96
CA ASN A 58 -5.72 -3.82 1.82
C ASN A 58 -6.44 -5.09 1.39
N GLY A 59 -6.91 -5.90 2.35
CA GLY A 59 -7.69 -7.11 2.06
C GLY A 59 -9.03 -6.80 1.39
N VAL A 60 -9.80 -5.86 1.91
CA VAL A 60 -11.11 -5.46 1.35
C VAL A 60 -10.95 -4.85 -0.03
N LEU A 61 -10.00 -3.91 -0.20
CA LEU A 61 -9.73 -3.30 -1.50
C LEU A 61 -9.24 -4.35 -2.49
N GLY A 62 -8.40 -5.29 -2.05
CA GLY A 62 -8.06 -6.48 -2.82
C GLY A 62 -9.32 -7.20 -3.31
N LEU A 63 -10.22 -7.60 -2.42
CA LEU A 63 -11.46 -8.30 -2.77
C LEU A 63 -12.36 -7.52 -3.74
N VAL A 64 -12.44 -6.19 -3.62
CA VAL A 64 -13.19 -5.33 -4.55
C VAL A 64 -12.56 -5.36 -5.95
N VAL A 65 -11.23 -5.28 -6.03
CA VAL A 65 -10.54 -5.35 -7.32
C VAL A 65 -10.72 -6.73 -7.95
N LEU A 66 -10.78 -7.76 -7.12
CA LEU A 66 -10.97 -9.14 -7.53
C LEU A 66 -12.39 -9.41 -8.04
N SER A 67 -13.42 -8.91 -7.37
CA SER A 67 -14.81 -9.05 -7.84
C SER A 67 -15.01 -8.40 -9.22
N GLN A 68 -14.23 -7.35 -9.51
CA GLN A 68 -14.19 -6.70 -10.81
C GLN A 68 -13.33 -7.46 -11.84
N ALA A 69 -12.38 -8.28 -11.38
CA ALA A 69 -11.47 -9.07 -12.22
C ALA A 69 -12.05 -10.43 -12.66
N VAL A 70 -13.12 -10.92 -12.04
CA VAL A 70 -13.78 -12.21 -12.41
C VAL A 70 -14.27 -12.23 -13.88
N SER A 71 -14.36 -11.08 -14.55
CA SER A 71 -14.63 -11.03 -16.00
C SER A 71 -13.42 -11.37 -16.89
N LEU A 72 -12.22 -11.56 -16.32
CA LEU A 72 -10.97 -11.77 -17.08
C LEU A 72 -10.66 -13.26 -17.29
N ARG A 73 -10.80 -13.74 -18.53
CA ARG A 73 -10.52 -15.13 -18.95
C ARG A 73 -9.02 -15.51 -19.00
N ASN A 74 -8.11 -14.68 -18.48
CA ASN A 74 -6.67 -14.89 -18.64
C ASN A 74 -6.06 -15.64 -17.41
N PRO A 75 -5.40 -16.79 -17.59
CA PRO A 75 -4.89 -17.64 -16.49
C PRO A 75 -3.76 -16.99 -15.67
N LEU A 76 -2.94 -16.11 -16.26
CA LEU A 76 -1.90 -15.36 -15.53
C LEU A 76 -2.52 -14.32 -14.59
N LEU A 77 -3.57 -13.67 -15.07
CA LEU A 77 -4.41 -12.82 -14.24
C LEU A 77 -5.04 -13.68 -13.15
N ALA A 78 -5.70 -14.79 -13.46
CA ALA A 78 -6.30 -15.68 -12.46
C ALA A 78 -5.31 -16.14 -11.37
N ALA A 79 -4.05 -16.43 -11.70
CA ALA A 79 -3.03 -16.81 -10.71
C ALA A 79 -2.59 -15.62 -9.82
N SER A 80 -2.36 -14.44 -10.41
CA SER A 80 -1.99 -13.23 -9.65
C SER A 80 -3.16 -12.70 -8.81
N VAL A 81 -4.35 -12.63 -9.41
CA VAL A 81 -5.67 -12.40 -8.79
C VAL A 81 -5.87 -13.38 -7.65
N GLY A 82 -5.73 -14.69 -7.87
CA GLY A 82 -5.93 -15.72 -6.85
C GLY A 82 -4.94 -15.63 -5.70
N GLY A 83 -3.66 -15.33 -5.97
CA GLY A 83 -2.65 -15.11 -4.93
C GLY A 83 -2.95 -13.88 -4.08
N ILE A 84 -3.31 -12.75 -4.71
CA ILE A 84 -3.74 -11.54 -4.02
C ILE A 84 -5.03 -11.79 -3.25
N THR A 85 -5.97 -12.58 -3.79
CA THR A 85 -7.22 -12.99 -3.13
C THR A 85 -6.95 -13.80 -1.89
N ALA A 86 -6.14 -14.85 -2.01
CA ALA A 86 -5.78 -15.68 -0.87
C ALA A 86 -5.11 -14.83 0.21
N LEU A 87 -4.20 -13.93 -0.17
CA LEU A 87 -3.57 -13.03 0.78
C LEU A 87 -4.58 -12.04 1.39
N ALA A 88 -5.43 -11.41 0.59
CA ALA A 88 -6.44 -10.44 1.00
C ALA A 88 -7.47 -11.07 1.94
N THR A 89 -8.01 -12.23 1.58
CA THR A 89 -8.91 -13.04 2.40
C THR A 89 -8.23 -13.50 3.67
N LEU A 90 -7.02 -14.06 3.62
CA LEU A 90 -6.28 -14.42 4.84
C LEU A 90 -6.01 -13.20 5.72
N THR A 91 -5.77 -12.03 5.12
CA THR A 91 -5.58 -10.79 5.87
C THR A 91 -6.88 -10.35 6.54
N ALA A 92 -7.97 -10.27 5.79
CA ALA A 92 -9.28 -9.91 6.31
C ALA A 92 -9.76 -10.90 7.38
N SER A 93 -9.65 -12.21 7.12
CA SER A 93 -10.05 -13.27 8.05
C SER A 93 -9.20 -13.29 9.32
N TYR A 94 -7.87 -13.21 9.23
CA TYR A 94 -7.00 -13.12 10.42
C TYR A 94 -7.31 -11.86 11.25
N THR A 95 -7.56 -10.75 10.56
CA THR A 95 -7.87 -9.47 11.20
C THR A 95 -9.23 -9.51 11.88
N LEU A 96 -10.27 -10.02 11.22
CA LEU A 96 -11.60 -10.19 11.82
C LEU A 96 -11.57 -11.13 13.02
N MET A 97 -10.78 -12.20 12.96
CA MET A 97 -10.58 -13.12 14.09
C MET A 97 -9.95 -12.39 15.28
N LYS A 98 -8.91 -11.59 15.05
CA LYS A 98 -8.26 -10.79 16.11
C LYS A 98 -9.11 -9.63 16.63
N ILE A 99 -9.91 -9.01 15.78
CA ILE A 99 -10.86 -7.97 16.19
C ILE A 99 -11.93 -8.59 17.10
N ARG A 100 -12.47 -9.77 16.75
CA ARG A 100 -13.42 -10.53 17.57
C ARG A 100 -12.84 -10.90 18.95
N GLU A 101 -11.56 -11.27 19.02
CA GLU A 101 -10.87 -11.52 20.30
C GLU A 101 -10.67 -10.24 21.13
N SER A 102 -10.53 -9.08 20.49
CA SER A 102 -10.23 -7.80 21.16
C SER A 102 -11.43 -6.97 21.63
N GLY A 103 -12.66 -7.37 21.27
CA GLY A 103 -13.91 -6.79 21.80
C GLY A 103 -14.23 -5.34 21.42
N GLN A 104 -13.40 -4.65 20.62
CA GLN A 104 -13.67 -3.27 20.17
C GLN A 104 -13.63 -3.18 18.65
N LEU A 105 -14.79 -2.92 18.06
CA LEU A 105 -15.05 -2.91 16.63
C LEU A 105 -15.30 -1.50 16.12
N ALA A 106 -14.61 -1.19 15.01
CA ALA A 106 -14.71 0.00 14.17
C ALA A 106 -14.09 1.30 14.73
N PRO A 107 -13.35 2.06 13.90
CA PRO A 107 -12.97 3.42 14.22
C PRO A 107 -14.25 4.25 14.41
N SER A 108 -14.41 4.88 15.56
CA SER A 108 -15.52 5.81 15.78
C SER A 108 -15.37 7.03 14.87
N ALA A 109 -16.48 7.67 14.49
CA ALA A 109 -16.44 8.92 13.73
C ALA A 109 -15.57 10.00 14.43
N SER A 110 -15.60 10.03 15.77
CA SER A 110 -14.72 10.87 16.59
C SER A 110 -13.24 10.49 16.46
N GLY A 111 -12.91 9.20 16.35
CA GLY A 111 -11.55 8.72 16.11
C GLY A 111 -11.04 9.06 14.72
N MET A 112 -11.91 9.03 13.71
CA MET A 112 -11.57 9.46 12.34
C MET A 112 -11.31 10.97 12.28
N LEU A 113 -12.18 11.78 12.89
CA LEU A 113 -11.99 13.24 12.97
C LEU A 113 -10.70 13.57 13.74
N GLY A 114 -10.44 12.91 14.87
CA GLY A 114 -9.20 13.07 15.64
C GLY A 114 -7.95 12.70 14.82
N GLY A 115 -8.05 11.65 13.99
CA GLY A 115 -6.98 11.28 13.07
C GLY A 115 -6.72 12.35 12.00
N LEU A 116 -7.78 12.91 11.41
CA LEU A 116 -7.68 14.01 10.45
C LEU A 116 -7.07 15.26 11.08
N MET A 117 -7.54 15.65 12.26
CA MET A 117 -6.98 16.79 12.99
C MET A 117 -5.50 16.57 13.32
N SER A 118 -5.13 15.36 13.74
CA SER A 118 -3.73 15.00 13.96
C SER A 118 -2.88 15.21 12.70
N LEU A 119 -3.36 14.85 11.50
CA LEU A 119 -2.63 15.11 10.26
C LEU A 119 -2.34 16.61 10.04
N LEU A 120 -3.28 17.47 10.43
CA LEU A 120 -3.19 18.93 10.27
C LEU A 120 -2.37 19.61 11.37
N THR A 121 -2.16 18.95 12.51
CA THR A 121 -1.41 19.49 13.66
C THR A 121 -0.20 18.62 14.03
N PRO A 122 0.84 18.53 13.17
CA PRO A 122 2.06 17.79 13.51
C PRO A 122 2.84 18.47 14.64
N THR A 123 3.42 17.70 15.56
CA THR A 123 4.16 18.26 16.71
C THR A 123 5.62 18.55 16.39
N ASN A 124 6.17 17.97 15.33
CA ASN A 124 7.55 18.16 14.87
C ASN A 124 7.69 18.05 13.35
N VAL A 125 8.86 18.45 12.83
CA VAL A 125 9.13 18.47 11.38
C VAL A 125 9.04 17.09 10.74
N THR A 126 9.50 16.04 11.44
CA THR A 126 9.42 14.66 10.93
C THR A 126 7.97 14.21 10.81
N ALA A 127 7.15 14.46 11.82
CA ALA A 127 5.71 14.17 11.79
C ALA A 127 4.99 15.00 10.71
N ALA A 128 5.38 16.26 10.48
CA ALA A 128 4.84 17.08 9.41
C ALA A 128 5.14 16.50 8.03
N ALA A 129 6.38 16.05 7.80
CA ALA A 129 6.76 15.37 6.56
C ALA A 129 5.96 14.09 6.34
N TYR A 130 5.74 13.30 7.40
CA TYR A 130 4.89 12.11 7.32
C TYR A 130 3.41 12.44 7.11
N SER A 131 2.87 13.53 7.67
CA SER A 131 1.52 13.99 7.39
C SER A 131 1.33 14.29 5.91
N ILE A 132 2.24 15.07 5.32
CA ILE A 132 2.19 15.45 3.91
C ILE A 132 2.28 14.20 3.03
N ALA A 133 3.24 13.31 3.31
CA ALA A 133 3.40 12.07 2.56
C ALA A 133 2.19 11.13 2.70
N THR A 134 1.56 11.08 3.89
CA THR A 134 0.34 10.30 4.14
C THR A 134 -0.81 10.81 3.27
N VAL A 135 -1.04 12.13 3.26
CA VAL A 135 -2.10 12.75 2.45
C VAL A 135 -1.82 12.53 0.97
N ALA A 136 -0.59 12.73 0.52
CA ALA A 136 -0.20 12.51 -0.87
C ALA A 136 -0.44 11.07 -1.33
N LEU A 137 -0.02 10.07 -0.54
CA LEU A 137 -0.30 8.66 -0.83
C LEU A 137 -1.80 8.35 -0.79
N ALA A 138 -2.55 8.95 0.13
CA ALA A 138 -4.00 8.74 0.18
C ALA A 138 -4.68 9.27 -1.09
N VAL A 139 -4.36 10.49 -1.53
CA VAL A 139 -4.90 11.10 -2.76
C VAL A 139 -4.53 10.26 -3.98
N VAL A 140 -3.26 9.92 -4.13
CA VAL A 140 -2.78 9.07 -5.23
C VAL A 140 -3.47 7.71 -5.22
N GLY A 141 -3.58 7.10 -4.05
CA GLY A 141 -4.23 5.81 -3.85
C GLY A 141 -5.69 5.83 -4.25
N VAL A 142 -6.45 6.85 -3.85
CA VAL A 142 -7.84 7.03 -4.28
C VAL A 142 -7.91 7.23 -5.79
N MET A 143 -7.13 8.15 -6.36
CA MET A 143 -7.16 8.45 -7.80
C MET A 143 -6.87 7.21 -8.65
N MET A 144 -5.92 6.37 -8.23
CA MET A 144 -5.60 5.13 -8.94
C MET A 144 -6.64 4.03 -8.72
N PHE A 145 -7.22 3.95 -7.52
CA PHE A 145 -8.26 2.97 -7.18
C PHE A 145 -9.60 3.25 -7.87
N THR A 146 -9.97 4.53 -7.98
CA THR A 146 -11.22 4.96 -8.62
C THR A 146 -11.06 5.31 -10.09
N ALA A 147 -9.89 5.05 -10.69
CA ALA A 147 -9.61 5.35 -12.08
C ALA A 147 -10.69 4.76 -13.00
N ASP A 148 -11.36 5.63 -13.74
CA ASP A 148 -12.41 5.27 -14.68
C ASP A 148 -11.80 4.48 -15.85
N PRO A 149 -12.30 3.27 -16.17
CA PRO A 149 -11.83 2.49 -17.32
C PRO A 149 -12.07 3.19 -18.66
N SER A 150 -13.03 4.10 -18.77
CA SER A 150 -13.36 4.82 -20.01
C SER A 150 -12.44 6.00 -20.31
N THR A 151 -11.68 6.47 -19.32
CA THR A 151 -10.77 7.62 -19.48
C THR A 151 -9.38 7.17 -19.92
N PRO A 152 -8.64 7.97 -20.71
CA PRO A 152 -7.25 7.69 -21.05
C PRO A 152 -6.44 7.38 -19.79
N SER A 153 -5.52 6.42 -19.88
CA SER A 153 -4.64 6.13 -18.75
C SER A 153 -3.76 7.33 -18.43
N MET A 154 -3.70 7.69 -17.15
CA MET A 154 -2.74 8.67 -16.62
C MET A 154 -1.31 8.12 -16.59
N LEU A 155 -1.17 6.80 -16.67
CA LEU A 155 0.12 6.11 -16.52
C LEU A 155 0.61 5.47 -17.81
N PHE A 156 -0.28 4.95 -18.64
CA PHE A 156 0.05 4.09 -19.79
C PHE A 156 -0.22 4.80 -21.12
N ILE A 157 0.65 4.57 -22.12
CA ILE A 157 0.50 5.13 -23.48
C ILE A 157 -0.73 4.54 -24.18
N MET A 158 -0.96 3.23 -23.97
CA MET A 158 -2.05 2.49 -24.61
C MET A 158 -3.42 2.82 -23.99
N PRO A 159 -4.53 2.61 -24.73
CA PRO A 159 -5.88 2.62 -24.16
C PRO A 159 -5.94 1.70 -22.94
N LYS A 160 -6.72 2.07 -21.92
CA LYS A 160 -6.90 1.25 -20.72
C LYS A 160 -7.54 -0.08 -21.10
N ASP A 161 -6.71 -1.10 -21.28
CA ASP A 161 -7.20 -2.47 -21.29
C ASP A 161 -7.65 -2.86 -19.87
N PRO A 162 -8.48 -3.90 -19.72
CA PRO A 162 -8.93 -4.35 -18.40
C PRO A 162 -7.77 -4.70 -17.44
N VAL A 163 -6.62 -5.10 -18.01
CA VAL A 163 -5.41 -5.43 -17.27
C VAL A 163 -4.82 -4.19 -16.59
N GLN A 164 -4.70 -3.08 -17.31
CA GLN A 164 -4.20 -1.81 -16.80
C GLN A 164 -5.15 -1.19 -15.77
N VAL A 165 -6.46 -1.33 -15.95
CA VAL A 165 -7.46 -0.92 -14.94
C VAL A 165 -7.23 -1.71 -13.66
N PHE A 166 -7.16 -3.03 -13.76
CA PHE A 166 -6.87 -3.91 -12.64
C PHE A 166 -5.55 -3.55 -11.94
N CYS A 167 -4.47 -3.30 -12.69
CA CYS A 167 -3.19 -2.84 -12.14
C CYS A 167 -3.31 -1.54 -11.39
N SER A 168 -3.97 -0.55 -11.99
CA SER A 168 -4.16 0.77 -11.39
C SER A 168 -4.89 0.63 -10.05
N ARG A 169 -5.90 -0.24 -10.00
CA ARG A 169 -6.66 -0.46 -8.76
C ARG A 169 -5.88 -1.22 -7.69
N ILE A 170 -5.08 -2.23 -8.05
CA ILE A 170 -4.19 -2.90 -7.08
C ILE A 170 -3.19 -1.90 -6.49
N ILE A 171 -2.51 -1.14 -7.36
CA ILE A 171 -1.52 -0.17 -6.93
C ILE A 171 -2.20 0.91 -6.07
N GLY A 172 -3.38 1.37 -6.47
CA GLY A 172 -4.19 2.32 -5.70
C GLY A 172 -4.55 1.79 -4.32
N GLY A 173 -5.05 0.56 -4.23
CA GLY A 173 -5.42 -0.09 -2.97
C GLY A 173 -4.22 -0.32 -2.04
N ALA A 174 -3.10 -0.77 -2.60
CA ALA A 174 -1.85 -0.92 -1.85
C ALA A 174 -1.31 0.43 -1.35
N THR A 175 -1.39 1.48 -2.18
CA THR A 175 -0.99 2.84 -1.81
C THR A 175 -1.87 3.39 -0.68
N LEU A 176 -3.19 3.12 -0.72
CA LEU A 176 -4.10 3.46 0.37
C LEU A 176 -3.76 2.73 1.67
N ALA A 177 -3.45 1.42 1.61
CA ALA A 177 -3.03 0.71 2.81
C ALA A 177 -1.73 1.26 3.38
N ASN A 178 -0.80 1.65 2.51
CA ASN A 178 0.47 2.27 2.89
C ASN A 178 0.32 3.67 3.48
N SER A 179 -0.68 4.45 3.06
CA SER A 179 -0.95 5.74 3.71
C SER A 179 -1.38 5.57 5.17
N VAL A 180 -2.17 4.53 5.47
CA VAL A 180 -2.53 4.21 6.87
C VAL A 180 -1.32 3.79 7.68
N LEU A 181 -0.44 2.93 7.12
CA LEU A 181 0.80 2.56 7.81
C LEU A 181 1.72 3.76 8.03
N LEU A 182 1.79 4.67 7.06
CA LEU A 182 2.58 5.90 7.16
C LEU A 182 2.00 6.86 8.21
N PHE A 183 0.66 6.93 8.33
CA PHE A 183 -0.01 7.65 9.41
C PHE A 183 0.35 7.08 10.79
N THR A 184 0.44 5.76 10.93
CA THR A 184 0.88 5.13 12.18
C THR A 184 2.32 5.50 12.52
N VAL A 185 3.22 5.59 11.53
CA VAL A 185 4.59 6.10 11.73
C VAL A 185 4.59 7.58 12.08
N LYS A 186 3.72 8.39 11.48
CA LYS A 186 3.54 9.81 11.82
C LYS A 186 3.21 9.97 13.30
N GLN A 187 2.23 9.21 13.82
CA GLN A 187 1.87 9.28 15.23
C GLN A 187 3.03 8.86 16.14
N ALA A 188 3.79 7.84 15.74
CA ALA A 188 5.01 7.48 16.46
C ALA A 188 6.07 8.59 16.43
N ALA A 189 6.15 9.35 15.34
CA ALA A 189 7.02 10.51 15.25
C ALA A 189 6.56 11.65 16.16
N ASP A 190 5.25 11.91 16.25
CA ASP A 190 4.71 12.91 17.20
C ASP A 190 5.06 12.55 18.65
N ASP A 191 4.98 11.26 18.99
CA ASP A 191 5.28 10.73 20.33
C ASP A 191 6.79 10.56 20.60
N GLY A 192 7.67 10.84 19.62
CA GLY A 192 9.11 10.61 19.73
C GLY A 192 9.51 9.12 19.78
N ARG A 193 8.61 8.20 19.43
CA ARG A 193 8.81 6.73 19.48
C ARG A 193 9.22 6.10 18.14
N GLN A 194 9.40 6.90 17.09
CA GLN A 194 9.70 6.43 15.73
C GLN A 194 10.98 5.56 15.61
N GLY A 195 11.90 5.66 16.56
CA GLY A 195 13.10 4.82 16.64
C GLY A 195 12.87 3.37 17.02
N SER A 196 11.68 3.05 17.54
CA SER A 196 11.41 1.69 18.00
C SER A 196 11.55 0.68 16.85
N PRO A 197 11.99 -0.56 17.14
CA PRO A 197 12.14 -1.59 16.10
C PRO A 197 10.89 -1.81 15.26
N THR A 198 9.70 -1.62 15.84
CA THR A 198 8.41 -1.75 15.14
C THR A 198 8.29 -0.71 14.02
N PHE A 199 8.45 0.57 14.33
CA PHE A 199 8.29 1.65 13.34
C PHE A 199 9.43 1.70 12.33
N ARG A 200 10.65 1.33 12.73
CA ARG A 200 11.78 1.16 11.81
C ARG A 200 11.49 0.09 10.76
N ASN A 201 10.94 -1.06 11.16
CA ASN A 201 10.57 -2.11 10.22
C ASN A 201 9.42 -1.69 9.29
N ILE A 202 8.45 -0.93 9.79
CA ILE A 202 7.36 -0.37 8.95
C ILE A 202 7.94 0.61 7.93
N ASN A 203 8.82 1.52 8.36
CA ASN A 203 9.52 2.46 7.49
C ASN A 203 10.32 1.75 6.39
N ALA A 204 11.05 0.67 6.73
CA ALA A 204 11.76 -0.14 5.73
C ALA A 204 10.80 -0.76 4.70
N GLY A 205 9.65 -1.27 5.16
CA GLY A 205 8.61 -1.83 4.29
C GLY A 205 8.02 -0.79 3.33
N ILE A 206 7.66 0.39 3.85
CA ILE A 206 7.11 1.50 3.05
C ILE A 206 8.17 2.03 2.08
N ALA A 207 9.42 2.19 2.54
CA ALA A 207 10.54 2.62 1.69
C ALA A 207 10.75 1.66 0.52
N SER A 208 10.76 0.35 0.80
CA SER A 208 10.93 -0.68 -0.22
C SER A 208 9.78 -0.68 -1.23
N TYR A 209 8.52 -0.60 -0.76
CA TYR A 209 7.36 -0.49 -1.63
C TYR A 209 7.46 0.72 -2.56
N ALA A 210 7.74 1.88 -2.00
CA ALA A 210 7.76 3.14 -2.74
C ALA A 210 8.94 3.18 -3.72
N ALA A 211 10.12 2.69 -3.33
CA ALA A 211 11.29 2.60 -4.20
C ALA A 211 11.07 1.63 -5.37
N ILE A 212 10.52 0.44 -5.12
CA ILE A 212 10.22 -0.53 -6.18
C ILE A 212 9.16 0.04 -7.12
N THR A 213 8.11 0.66 -6.58
CA THR A 213 7.05 1.27 -7.40
C THR A 213 7.60 2.40 -8.27
N ALA A 214 8.41 3.31 -7.71
CA ALA A 214 9.09 4.35 -8.48
C ALA A 214 10.02 3.77 -9.56
N GLY A 215 10.78 2.72 -9.22
CA GLY A 215 11.66 2.03 -10.17
C GLY A 215 10.89 1.38 -11.33
N VAL A 216 9.75 0.76 -11.04
CA VAL A 216 8.87 0.18 -12.08
C VAL A 216 8.28 1.27 -12.98
N LEU A 217 7.85 2.39 -12.41
CA LEU A 217 7.36 3.54 -13.18
C LEU A 217 8.48 4.12 -14.06
N GLY A 218 9.68 4.34 -13.51
CA GLY A 218 10.84 4.83 -14.25
C GLY A 218 11.28 3.89 -15.38
N TYR A 219 11.29 2.58 -15.12
CA TYR A 219 11.49 1.56 -16.16
C TYR A 219 10.43 1.67 -17.26
N GLY A 220 9.20 2.04 -16.91
CA GLY A 220 8.13 2.26 -17.88
C GLY A 220 8.30 3.44 -18.80
N LEU A 221 8.89 4.53 -18.30
CA LEU A 221 9.32 5.62 -19.17
C LEU A 221 10.44 5.16 -20.10
N ALA A 222 11.46 4.48 -19.55
CA ALA A 222 12.63 4.05 -20.32
C ALA A 222 12.27 3.06 -21.44
N THR A 223 11.24 2.24 -21.25
CA THR A 223 10.79 1.24 -22.23
C THR A 223 9.58 1.68 -23.05
N GLY A 224 9.15 2.93 -22.91
CA GLY A 224 8.12 3.54 -23.76
C GLY A 224 6.70 3.02 -23.56
N TRP A 225 6.39 2.40 -22.42
CA TRP A 225 5.00 2.02 -22.10
C TRP A 225 4.29 3.01 -21.19
N ALA A 226 5.04 3.84 -20.45
CA ALA A 226 4.49 4.86 -19.59
C ALA A 226 4.43 6.25 -20.26
N LYS A 227 3.42 7.05 -19.93
CA LYS A 227 3.29 8.42 -20.43
C LYS A 227 4.13 9.39 -19.59
N SER A 228 4.96 10.19 -20.25
CA SER A 228 5.62 11.35 -19.62
C SER A 228 4.65 12.52 -19.55
N VAL A 229 3.72 12.50 -18.58
CA VAL A 229 2.72 13.55 -18.34
C VAL A 229 2.78 14.03 -16.89
N PRO A 230 2.31 15.25 -16.57
CA PRO A 230 2.42 15.79 -15.21
C PRO A 230 1.87 14.87 -14.10
N PRO A 231 0.69 14.20 -14.26
CA PRO A 231 0.20 13.26 -13.25
C PRO A 231 1.13 12.06 -13.00
N PHE A 232 1.80 11.56 -14.03
CA PHE A 232 2.78 10.48 -13.92
C PHE A 232 4.00 10.91 -13.10
N TRP A 233 4.53 12.11 -13.39
CA TRP A 233 5.64 12.68 -12.63
C TRP A 233 5.25 13.01 -11.19
N GLY A 234 4.01 13.44 -10.95
CA GLY A 234 3.44 13.59 -9.61
C GLY A 234 3.47 12.27 -8.83
N LEU A 235 2.98 11.17 -9.44
CA LEU A 235 3.05 9.84 -8.83
C LEU A 235 4.49 9.41 -8.53
N CYS A 236 5.40 9.55 -9.49
CA CYS A 236 6.81 9.22 -9.29
C CYS A 236 7.43 10.05 -8.17
N GLY A 237 7.17 11.35 -8.15
CA GLY A 237 7.65 12.27 -7.12
C GLY A 237 7.15 11.87 -5.72
N VAL A 238 5.88 11.51 -5.58
CA VAL A 238 5.32 11.00 -4.32
C VAL A 238 6.04 9.71 -3.90
N MET A 239 6.18 8.73 -4.80
CA MET A 239 6.83 7.46 -4.49
C MET A 239 8.30 7.64 -4.11
N VAL A 240 9.06 8.46 -4.85
CA VAL A 240 10.46 8.75 -4.54
C VAL A 240 10.58 9.48 -3.20
N THR A 241 9.76 10.50 -2.96
CA THR A 241 9.80 11.25 -1.70
C THR A 241 9.42 10.38 -0.51
N THR A 242 8.39 9.53 -0.64
CA THR A 242 8.03 8.54 0.38
C THR A 242 9.17 7.55 0.64
N ALA A 243 9.84 7.07 -0.41
CA ALA A 243 10.96 6.15 -0.30
C ALA A 243 12.14 6.79 0.45
N LEU A 244 12.49 8.02 0.10
CA LEU A 244 13.56 8.78 0.74
C LEU A 244 13.21 9.12 2.19
N LEU A 245 12.01 9.64 2.46
CA LEU A 245 11.57 9.98 3.82
C LEU A 245 11.58 8.75 4.74
N SER A 246 10.97 7.65 4.28
CA SER A 246 10.88 6.43 5.08
C SER A 246 12.23 5.74 5.22
N GLY A 247 13.04 5.73 4.15
CA GLY A 247 14.37 5.15 4.15
C GLY A 247 15.36 5.92 5.03
N PHE A 248 15.34 7.26 4.97
CA PHE A 248 16.14 8.12 5.84
C PHE A 248 15.80 7.85 7.30
N ASN A 249 14.53 7.95 7.70
CA ASN A 249 14.11 7.71 9.07
C ASN A 249 14.34 6.25 9.52
N TRP A 250 14.29 5.27 8.62
CA TRP A 250 14.67 3.90 8.96
C TRP A 250 16.13 3.79 9.43
N VAL A 251 17.03 4.56 8.80
CA VAL A 251 18.47 4.59 9.09
C VAL A 251 18.79 5.49 10.28
N THR A 252 18.17 6.68 10.36
CA THR A 252 18.60 7.77 11.24
C THR A 252 17.72 8.01 12.46
N ALA A 253 16.54 7.35 12.57
CA ALA A 253 15.67 7.58 13.72
C ALA A 253 16.40 7.26 15.05
N PRO A 254 16.35 8.18 16.04
CA PRO A 254 17.02 8.02 17.32
C PRO A 254 16.43 6.83 18.07
N LYS A 255 17.29 5.98 18.65
CA LYS A 255 16.90 4.73 19.32
C LYS A 255 16.06 4.96 20.57
#